data_AF-A0AAV8VK29-F1
#
_entry.id   AF-A0AAV8VK29-F1
#
_cell.length_a   1.000
_cell.length_b   1.000
_cell.length_c   1.000
_cell.angle_alpha   90.00
_cell.angle_beta   90.00
_cell.angle_gamma   90.00
#
_symmetry.space_group_name_H-M   'P 1'
#
loop_
_entity.id
_entity.type
_entity.pdbx_description
1 polymer ?
#
loop_
_entity_poly.entity_id
_entity_poly.type
_entity_poly.pdbx_seq_one_letter_code
_entity_poly.pdbx_strand_id
1 'polypeptide(L)'
;MALTLSSSIEKCDVFDEPIFDNSIVSLHEHTYKPYGSPSYKNSDEIRIPSYIYIEGKFTPSQIAAGGHIKCNLSNNALAFLFQEIRYEMGGEQIAVVRKPV
;
A
#
# COMPACT_ATOMS: atom_id res chain seq x y z
N MET A 1 -29.53 20.99 -57.59
CA MET A 1 -28.43 20.33 -56.83
C MET A 1 -28.63 20.71 -55.38
N ALA A 2 -29.26 19.83 -54.59
CA ALA A 2 -29.59 20.12 -53.20
C ALA A 2 -28.31 20.05 -52.35
N LEU A 3 -28.01 21.13 -51.62
CA LEU A 3 -26.97 21.15 -50.60
C LEU A 3 -27.50 20.36 -49.40
N THR A 4 -27.01 19.15 -49.19
CA THR A 4 -27.23 18.40 -47.95
C THR A 4 -26.45 19.06 -46.83
N LEU A 5 -27.16 19.78 -45.97
CA LEU A 5 -26.65 20.22 -44.67
C LEU A 5 -26.46 18.98 -43.80
N SER A 6 -25.22 18.54 -43.63
CA SER A 6 -24.85 17.51 -42.67
C SER A 6 -24.96 18.09 -41.26
N SER A 7 -26.16 18.10 -40.70
CA SER A 7 -26.33 18.30 -39.26
C SER A 7 -26.06 16.98 -38.56
N SER A 8 -24.86 16.81 -38.02
CA SER A 8 -24.63 15.79 -37.01
C SER A 8 -23.72 16.40 -35.97
N ILE A 9 -24.35 17.18 -35.10
CA ILE A 9 -23.89 17.33 -33.72
C ILE A 9 -23.68 15.90 -33.22
N GLU A 10 -22.45 15.55 -32.86
CA GLU A 10 -22.16 14.30 -32.17
C GLU A 10 -23.11 14.21 -30.97
N LYS A 11 -24.11 13.34 -31.11
CA LYS A 11 -25.15 13.13 -30.12
C LYS A 11 -24.47 12.40 -28.97
N CYS A 12 -24.19 13.11 -27.88
CA CYS A 12 -23.81 12.51 -26.61
C CYS A 12 -25.04 11.71 -26.13
N ASP A 13 -25.07 10.40 -26.39
CA ASP A 13 -26.19 9.54 -26.01
C ASP A 13 -26.10 9.24 -24.51
N VAL A 14 -26.84 10.03 -23.72
CA VAL A 14 -26.85 9.96 -22.24
C VAL A 14 -27.48 8.63 -21.74
N PHE A 15 -28.07 7.85 -22.64
CA PHE A 15 -28.75 6.59 -22.34
C PHE A 15 -27.91 5.34 -22.61
N ASP A 16 -26.72 5.47 -23.20
CA ASP A 16 -25.81 4.34 -23.38
C ASP A 16 -25.17 3.92 -22.05
N GLU A 17 -24.80 2.64 -21.95
CA GLU A 17 -24.12 2.13 -20.76
C GLU A 17 -22.77 2.85 -20.56
N PRO A 18 -22.46 3.29 -19.34
CA PRO A 18 -21.21 3.99 -19.06
C PRO A 18 -20.02 3.06 -19.30
N ILE A 19 -19.10 3.49 -20.16
CA ILE A 19 -17.82 2.82 -20.37
C ILE A 19 -16.86 3.28 -19.27
N PHE A 20 -16.48 2.37 -18.38
CA PHE A 20 -15.49 2.63 -17.35
C PHE A 20 -14.09 2.27 -17.87
N ASP A 21 -13.23 3.27 -17.97
CA ASP A 21 -11.80 3.06 -18.16
C ASP A 21 -11.13 2.83 -16.79
N ASN A 22 -10.60 1.62 -16.60
CA ASN A 22 -9.86 1.24 -15.39
C ASN A 22 -8.34 1.37 -15.60
N SER A 23 -7.89 2.08 -16.63
CA SER A 23 -6.47 2.31 -16.89
C SER A 23 -5.84 3.14 -15.77
N ILE A 24 -4.64 2.74 -15.33
CA ILE A 24 -3.85 3.50 -14.36
C ILE A 24 -3.22 4.68 -15.10
N VAL A 25 -3.71 5.89 -14.83
CA VAL A 25 -3.20 7.12 -15.45
C VAL A 25 -1.85 7.54 -14.84
N SER A 26 -1.64 7.30 -13.54
CA SER A 26 -0.38 7.60 -12.85
C SER A 26 -0.22 6.78 -11.56
N LEU A 27 1.02 6.47 -11.21
CA LEU A 27 1.41 5.85 -9.95
C LEU A 27 2.41 6.78 -9.26
N HIS A 28 2.15 7.11 -7.99
CA HIS A 28 3.03 7.93 -7.18
C HIS A 28 3.48 7.13 -5.97
N GLU A 29 4.79 7.03 -5.78
CA GLU A 29 5.39 6.38 -4.62
C GLU A 29 5.98 7.45 -3.70
N HIS A 30 5.65 7.34 -2.41
CA HIS A 30 6.12 8.27 -1.39
C HIS A 30 6.67 7.48 -0.20
N THR A 31 7.85 7.86 0.27
CA THR A 31 8.44 7.29 1.49
C THR A 31 7.94 8.05 2.70
N TYR A 32 7.24 7.34 3.57
CA TYR A 32 6.82 7.86 4.87
C TYR A 32 7.64 7.17 5.96
N LYS A 33 7.98 7.94 7.01
CA LYS A 33 8.59 7.38 8.22
C LYS A 33 7.55 7.35 9.33
N PRO A 34 7.56 6.32 10.19
CA PRO A 34 6.75 6.32 11.40
C PRO A 34 7.07 7.54 12.28
N TYR A 35 6.11 7.95 13.12
CA TYR A 35 6.29 9.09 14.01
C TYR A 35 7.24 8.79 15.16
N GLY A 36 7.24 7.55 15.65
CA GLY A 36 8.11 7.05 16.70
C GLY A 36 9.48 6.61 16.18
N SER A 37 10.29 6.13 17.12
CA SER A 37 11.55 5.47 16.78
C SER A 37 11.29 3.99 16.49
N PRO A 38 11.66 3.48 15.30
CA PRO A 38 11.44 2.09 14.94
C PRO A 38 12.33 1.20 15.81
N SER A 39 11.75 0.62 16.84
CA SER A 39 12.42 -0.25 17.81
C SER A 39 11.57 -1.49 18.07
N TYR A 40 12.23 -2.59 18.44
CA TYR A 40 11.55 -3.84 18.70
C TYR A 40 10.62 -3.72 19.91
N LYS A 41 9.38 -4.23 19.78
CA LYS A 41 8.31 -4.10 20.79
C LYS A 41 7.86 -2.66 21.05
N ASN A 42 7.98 -1.79 20.06
CA ASN A 42 7.38 -0.46 20.11
C ASN A 42 6.13 -0.39 19.22
N SER A 43 5.09 0.27 19.72
CA SER A 43 3.93 0.64 18.90
C SER A 43 4.23 1.94 18.18
N ASP A 44 3.88 2.02 16.90
CA ASP A 44 4.14 3.20 16.09
C ASP A 44 2.98 3.48 15.14
N GLU A 45 2.87 4.73 14.70
CA GLU A 45 1.83 5.23 13.79
C GLU A 45 2.49 5.91 12.58
N ILE A 46 1.85 5.75 11.42
CA ILE A 46 2.20 6.43 10.19
C ILE A 46 0.91 6.82 9.45
N ARG A 47 0.88 8.03 8.87
CA ARG A 47 -0.27 8.51 8.09
C ARG A 47 0.08 8.53 6.61
N ILE A 48 -0.78 7.88 5.83
CA ILE A 48 -0.56 7.62 4.41
C ILE A 48 -1.90 7.73 3.65
N PRO A 49 -1.86 7.93 2.33
CA PRO A 49 -3.08 8.12 1.54
C PRO A 49 -3.76 6.82 1.09
N SER A 50 -3.03 5.71 0.89
CA SER A 50 -3.64 4.49 0.32
C SER A 50 -2.84 3.20 0.55
N TYR A 51 -1.98 2.82 -0.40
CA TYR A 51 -1.28 1.54 -0.43
C TYR A 51 -0.04 1.54 0.47
N ILE A 52 0.21 0.41 1.13
CA ILE A 52 1.34 0.24 2.05
C ILE A 52 2.31 -0.79 1.49
N TYR A 53 3.55 -0.37 1.34
CA TYR A 53 4.69 -1.26 1.20
C TYR A 53 5.62 -1.06 2.40
N ILE A 54 5.88 -2.13 3.15
CA ILE A 54 6.77 -2.10 4.31
C ILE A 54 8.07 -2.81 3.93
N GLU A 55 9.17 -2.08 4.05
CA GLU A 55 10.52 -2.63 3.87
C GLU A 55 11.31 -2.61 5.18
N GLY A 56 12.28 -3.52 5.30
CA GLY A 56 13.15 -3.60 6.47
C GLY A 56 14.48 -4.27 6.13
N LYS A 57 15.54 -3.82 6.80
CA LYS A 57 16.88 -4.41 6.68
C LYS A 57 17.15 -5.32 7.88
N PHE A 58 17.41 -6.60 7.61
CA PHE A 58 17.88 -7.53 8.62
C PHE A 58 19.40 -7.65 8.56
N THR A 59 20.07 -7.36 9.68
CA THR A 59 21.53 -7.53 9.83
C THR A 59 21.80 -8.47 11.00
N PRO A 60 22.33 -9.68 10.78
CA PRO A 60 22.66 -10.61 11.85
C PRO A 60 23.71 -10.00 12.79
N SER A 61 23.44 -9.99 14.10
CA SER A 61 24.32 -9.37 15.10
C SER A 61 25.36 -10.31 15.71
N GLN A 62 25.36 -11.61 15.39
CA GLN A 62 26.31 -12.58 15.93
C GLN A 62 27.26 -13.11 14.85
N ILE A 63 28.52 -12.70 14.98
CA ILE A 63 29.68 -13.48 14.52
C ILE A 63 29.98 -14.44 15.68
N ALA A 64 29.46 -15.66 15.64
CA ALA A 64 29.99 -16.70 16.52
C ALA A 64 31.46 -16.94 16.12
N ALA A 65 32.32 -17.17 17.11
CA ALA A 65 33.76 -17.34 16.95
C ALA A 65 34.13 -18.18 15.71
N GLY A 66 34.57 -17.52 14.64
CA GLY A 66 35.13 -18.16 13.45
C GLY A 66 34.26 -18.24 12.19
N GLY A 67 33.04 -17.69 12.14
CA GLY A 67 32.28 -17.70 10.87
C GLY A 67 30.99 -16.89 10.83
N HIS A 68 30.64 -16.41 9.63
CA HIS A 68 29.34 -15.77 9.36
C HIS A 68 28.22 -16.80 9.58
N ILE A 69 27.34 -16.55 10.56
CA ILE A 69 26.11 -17.33 10.69
C ILE A 69 25.20 -16.96 9.51
N LYS A 70 24.92 -17.93 8.64
CA LYS A 70 23.98 -17.76 7.54
C LYS A 70 22.54 -17.84 8.09
N CYS A 71 21.93 -16.69 8.31
CA CYS A 71 20.50 -16.59 8.63
C CYS A 71 19.71 -16.25 7.36
N ASN A 72 18.75 -17.10 7.01
CA ASN A 72 17.80 -16.83 5.94
C ASN A 72 16.44 -16.49 6.56
N LEU A 73 15.82 -15.40 6.10
CA LEU A 73 14.42 -15.11 6.39
C LEU A 73 13.56 -16.03 5.52
N SER A 74 12.56 -16.67 6.12
CA SER A 74 11.59 -17.52 5.41
C SER A 74 10.17 -17.16 5.85
N ASN A 75 9.17 -17.64 5.12
CA ASN A 75 7.75 -17.49 5.45
C ASN A 75 7.32 -16.05 5.78
N ASN A 76 7.73 -15.07 4.96
CA ASN A 76 7.39 -13.65 5.21
C ASN A 76 7.73 -13.19 6.65
N ALA A 77 8.98 -13.41 7.07
CA ALA A 77 9.45 -13.14 8.43
C ALA A 77 9.14 -11.72 8.94
N LEU A 78 9.12 -10.71 8.06
CA LEU A 78 8.77 -9.34 8.43
C LEU A 78 7.33 -9.22 8.92
N ALA A 79 6.39 -9.97 8.33
CA ALA A 79 5.01 -9.95 8.79
C ALA A 79 4.85 -10.47 10.23
N PHE A 80 5.78 -11.32 10.70
CA PHE A 80 5.81 -11.81 12.08
C PHE A 80 6.39 -10.82 13.09
N LEU A 81 6.97 -9.70 12.65
CA LEU A 81 7.36 -8.62 13.55
C LEU A 81 6.14 -7.87 14.09
N PHE A 82 5.03 -7.90 13.37
CA PHE A 82 3.80 -7.23 13.75
C PHE A 82 2.92 -8.15 14.59
N GLN A 83 2.68 -7.74 15.83
CA GLN A 83 1.68 -8.37 16.69
C GLN A 83 0.27 -7.93 16.30
N GLU A 84 0.10 -6.64 15.96
CA GLU A 84 -1.15 -6.04 15.51
C GLU A 84 -0.85 -4.96 14.46
N ILE A 85 -1.66 -4.88 13.42
CA ILE A 85 -1.70 -3.77 12.46
C ILE A 85 -3.12 -3.20 12.48
N ARG A 86 -3.23 -1.93 12.86
CA ARG A 86 -4.50 -1.22 12.97
C ARG A 86 -4.62 -0.16 11.89
N TYR A 87 -5.75 -0.17 11.20
CA TYR A 87 -6.10 0.87 10.24
C TYR A 87 -7.11 1.80 10.89
N GLU A 88 -6.80 3.09 10.87
CA GLU A 88 -7.66 4.14 11.40
C GLU A 88 -7.96 5.18 10.31
N MET A 89 -9.21 5.63 10.24
CA MET A 89 -9.65 6.71 9.37
C MET A 89 -10.40 7.73 10.20
N GLY A 90 -9.93 8.99 10.20
CA GLY A 90 -10.55 10.04 11.01
C GLY A 90 -10.47 9.81 12.54
N GLY A 91 -9.53 8.98 13.00
CA GLY A 91 -9.40 8.60 14.42
C GLY A 91 -10.30 7.44 14.84
N GLU A 92 -11.07 6.86 13.91
CA GLU A 92 -11.86 5.65 14.16
C GLU A 92 -11.18 4.42 13.54
N GLN A 93 -11.15 3.31 14.28
CA GLN A 93 -10.60 2.06 13.80
C GLN A 93 -11.52 1.41 12.76
N ILE A 94 -11.02 1.24 11.54
CA ILE A 94 -11.76 0.62 10.43
C ILE A 94 -11.44 -0.87 10.27
N ALA A 95 -10.20 -1.28 10.57
CA ALA A 95 -9.76 -2.66 10.39
C ALA A 95 -8.58 -3.01 11.31
N VAL A 96 -8.48 -4.29 11.63
CA VAL A 96 -7.35 -4.86 12.39
C VAL A 96 -6.88 -6.11 11.68
N VAL A 97 -5.58 -6.16 11.38
CA VAL A 97 -4.89 -7.31 10.81
C VAL A 97 -3.94 -7.86 11.85
N ARG A 98 -4.01 -9.19 12.07
CA ARG A 98 -3.38 -9.92 13.19
C ARG A 98 -3.88 -9.39 14.54
N LYS A 99 -4.75 -10.17 15.19
CA LYS A 99 -5.09 -9.93 16.59
C LYS A 99 -4.22 -10.83 17.45
N PRO A 100 -3.63 -10.32 18.54
CA PRO A 100 -3.01 -11.21 19.52
C PRO A 100 -4.09 -12.16 20.07
N VAL A 101 -3.75 -13.45 20.10
CA VAL A 101 -4.60 -14.52 20.65
C VAL A 101 -4.55 -14.47 22.17
#